data_AF-V9DSS6-F1
#
_entry.id   AF-V9DSS6-F1
#
_cell.length_a   1.000
_cell.length_b   1.000
_cell.length_c   1.000
_cell.angle_alpha   90.00
_cell.angle_beta   90.00
_cell.angle_gamma   90.00
#
_symmetry.space_group_name_H-M   'P 1'
#
loop_
_entity.id
_entity.type
_entity.pdbx_description
1 polymer ?
#
loop_
_entity_poly.entity_id
_entity_poly.type
_entity_poly.pdbx_seq_one_letter_code
_entity_poly.pdbx_strand_id
1 'polypeptide(L)'
;MARWALIEDKGTVSGGRHDQDGRHDQHTRHEETARPLSGPPQVPPKDHGDQQLAKGRGSSQVATQSVEYEPGSVHQVTFVPAARRGENEQSHNNVLQKHANASDYQTKTIRDQEDEIRKLKEQLSEAKAKPRSNDIRRYEDRAATAEAKLKYANEDIHYWKARFEQCSRDATASLRDMDQEKQRLQRDLDQSEANVRALVEAATRNMSSGRWNPPPDDDIRNELNRLHGMVRDWAKDWAVDGLPEHRTQDPEYISFKQNYLAEFVWATDRGSLPPAIDSPAGKLKQRLPDLLLTAALSHTIHDAFFANAFFCAPPEFVGALRKVYEELILANQREAHGWRCTFWRIMNPPKSGKSAANDESATFKRVRLYCDEMARSFRHGPAEKLLQRCSSEESKTQAKQLREILMNAAEIATSLWTQPSYIECLGLHEMRQRQTVFDVASPVMEAHRLSKVDPENPKHNGRRIMAVIQPALLAFDENDPLGLDGDGYRVLSRANVLLDELSSRA
;
A
#
# COMPACT_ATOMS: atom_id res chain seq x y z
N MET A 1 -10.42 -36.44 4.48
CA MET A 1 -9.78 -35.49 5.40
C MET A 1 -10.61 -35.41 6.68
N ALA A 2 -10.00 -35.40 7.87
CA ALA A 2 -10.69 -35.26 9.15
C ALA A 2 -9.70 -34.91 10.28
N ARG A 3 -10.22 -34.39 11.41
CA ARG A 3 -9.54 -34.06 12.69
C ARG A 3 -8.61 -32.83 12.69
N TRP A 4 -9.21 -31.68 13.01
CA TRP A 4 -8.64 -30.73 13.98
C TRP A 4 -9.72 -30.39 15.02
N ALA A 5 -9.70 -31.08 16.18
CA ALA A 5 -10.59 -30.81 17.31
C ALA A 5 -10.07 -31.46 18.62
N LEU A 6 -9.89 -30.63 19.66
CA LEU A 6 -9.78 -30.89 21.10
C LEU A 6 -8.85 -32.03 21.62
N ILE A 7 -7.90 -31.66 22.49
CA ILE A 7 -7.43 -32.50 23.59
C ILE A 7 -7.32 -31.66 24.88
N GLU A 8 -8.21 -31.94 25.83
CA GLU A 8 -8.16 -31.70 27.28
C GLU A 8 -8.79 -32.97 27.91
N ASP A 9 -8.42 -33.50 29.08
CA ASP A 9 -7.37 -33.25 30.08
C ASP A 9 -7.23 -34.55 30.95
N LYS A 10 -6.25 -34.61 31.87
CA LYS A 10 -6.08 -35.52 33.04
C LYS A 10 -5.34 -36.86 32.81
N GLY A 11 -4.23 -37.03 33.54
CA GLY A 11 -3.39 -38.24 33.50
C GLY A 11 -2.18 -38.23 34.45
N THR A 12 -2.37 -37.82 35.71
CA THR A 12 -1.34 -37.55 36.75
C THR A 12 -0.34 -38.69 37.04
N VAL A 13 0.97 -38.37 37.26
CA VAL A 13 1.82 -38.72 38.45
C VAL A 13 3.36 -38.70 38.18
N SER A 14 4.10 -37.88 38.96
CA SER A 14 5.58 -37.90 39.24
C SER A 14 6.60 -37.69 38.10
N GLY A 15 7.80 -37.09 38.31
CA GLY A 15 8.32 -36.37 39.50
C GLY A 15 9.82 -36.03 39.43
N GLY A 16 10.23 -34.86 39.98
CA GLY A 16 11.61 -34.31 40.00
C GLY A 16 11.67 -32.88 39.42
N ARG A 17 12.21 -31.82 40.05
CA ARG A 17 13.61 -31.58 40.53
C ARG A 17 14.63 -31.66 39.39
N HIS A 18 15.45 -30.65 39.04
CA HIS A 18 15.82 -29.35 39.65
C HIS A 18 16.29 -28.37 38.52
N ASP A 19 16.33 -27.03 38.62
CA ASP A 19 15.87 -26.11 39.70
C ASP A 19 15.37 -24.71 39.25
N GLN A 20 16.24 -23.71 39.02
CA GLN A 20 15.90 -22.26 38.92
C GLN A 20 16.77 -21.52 37.89
N ASP A 21 16.15 -20.69 37.04
CA ASP A 21 16.57 -19.29 36.70
C ASP A 21 15.61 -18.70 35.64
N GLY A 22 15.41 -17.39 35.52
CA GLY A 22 16.03 -16.32 36.31
C GLY A 22 16.03 -14.93 35.65
N ARG A 23 14.95 -14.52 34.95
CA ARG A 23 14.82 -13.13 34.46
C ARG A 23 13.38 -12.73 34.10
N HIS A 24 12.92 -11.62 34.68
CA HIS A 24 11.89 -10.78 34.08
C HIS A 24 12.58 -9.75 33.19
N ASP A 25 11.94 -9.38 32.08
CA ASP A 25 12.05 -8.03 31.53
C ASP A 25 10.63 -7.54 31.19
N GLN A 26 10.29 -6.35 31.68
CA GLN A 26 8.99 -5.72 31.46
C GLN A 26 9.19 -4.51 30.53
N HIS A 27 8.53 -4.51 29.37
CA HIS A 27 8.38 -3.27 28.60
C HIS A 27 6.91 -2.96 28.32
N THR A 28 6.35 -2.20 29.28
CA THR A 28 5.54 -0.99 29.05
C THR A 28 4.94 -0.82 27.65
N ARG A 29 3.62 -1.02 27.54
CA ARG A 29 2.81 -0.34 26.52
C ARG A 29 3.01 1.17 26.63
N HIS A 30 3.01 1.86 25.51
CA HIS A 30 2.55 3.25 25.44
C HIS A 30 1.33 3.32 24.52
N GLU A 31 0.35 4.11 24.92
CA GLU A 31 -0.84 4.43 24.14
C GLU A 31 -0.51 5.58 23.20
N GLU A 32 -0.90 5.50 21.93
CA GLU A 32 -0.78 6.62 20.98
C GLU A 32 -2.16 7.05 20.50
N THR A 33 -2.53 8.29 20.83
CA THR A 33 -3.88 8.82 20.61
C THR A 33 -4.06 9.38 19.21
N ALA A 34 -5.02 8.86 18.46
CA ALA A 34 -5.38 9.35 17.13
C ALA A 34 -5.94 10.80 17.17
N ARG A 35 -5.53 11.63 16.20
CA ARG A 35 -6.20 12.87 15.76
C ARG A 35 -5.93 13.12 14.25
N PRO A 36 -6.73 13.95 13.56
CA PRO A 36 -7.12 13.64 12.18
C PRO A 36 -6.28 14.29 11.07
N LEU A 37 -6.47 13.73 9.87
CA LEU A 37 -5.96 14.20 8.58
C LEU A 37 -6.42 15.64 8.26
N SER A 38 -5.50 16.45 7.73
CA SER A 38 -5.79 17.68 6.98
C SER A 38 -5.36 17.49 5.51
N GLY A 39 -6.16 18.03 4.59
CA GLY A 39 -6.03 17.74 3.15
C GLY A 39 -4.87 18.46 2.43
N PRO A 40 -4.53 18.03 1.21
CA PRO A 40 -3.42 18.58 0.44
C PRO A 40 -3.72 19.98 -0.14
N PRO A 41 -2.71 20.86 -0.28
CA PRO A 41 -2.85 22.13 -0.97
C PRO A 41 -2.97 21.94 -2.49
N GLN A 42 -3.80 22.76 -3.13
CA GLN A 42 -4.01 22.74 -4.59
C GLN A 42 -2.83 23.34 -5.36
N VAL A 43 -2.53 22.77 -6.53
CA VAL A 43 -1.59 23.34 -7.51
C VAL A 43 -2.39 24.03 -8.63
N PRO A 44 -2.18 25.32 -8.90
CA PRO A 44 -2.69 25.98 -10.10
C PRO A 44 -1.73 25.73 -11.31
N PRO A 45 -2.26 25.66 -12.54
CA PRO A 45 -1.47 25.29 -13.73
C PRO A 45 -0.60 26.43 -14.27
N LYS A 46 0.40 26.06 -15.07
CA LYS A 46 1.03 26.95 -16.07
C LYS A 46 0.40 26.68 -17.43
N ASP A 47 0.16 27.71 -18.22
CA ASP A 47 0.32 27.63 -19.68
C ASP A 47 0.68 29.00 -20.30
N HIS A 48 1.02 29.01 -21.59
CA HIS A 48 1.68 30.10 -22.32
C HIS A 48 0.72 31.17 -22.89
N GLY A 49 1.25 32.36 -23.30
CA GLY A 49 0.47 33.27 -24.16
C GLY A 49 0.81 34.78 -24.23
N ASP A 50 2.08 35.15 -24.46
CA ASP A 50 2.54 36.31 -25.25
C ASP A 50 1.92 37.76 -25.20
N GLN A 51 2.86 38.73 -25.25
CA GLN A 51 2.77 40.08 -25.87
C GLN A 51 2.14 41.32 -25.18
N GLN A 52 3.08 42.20 -24.77
CA GLN A 52 3.22 43.63 -25.15
C GLN A 52 2.85 44.80 -24.19
N LEU A 53 3.74 45.81 -24.23
CA LEU A 53 3.59 47.25 -23.95
C LEU A 53 3.67 47.83 -22.49
N ALA A 54 4.93 47.93 -22.05
CA ALA A 54 5.66 49.20 -21.83
C ALA A 54 5.52 50.06 -20.54
N LYS A 55 6.68 50.70 -20.22
CA LYS A 55 6.96 51.73 -19.19
C LYS A 55 7.03 51.22 -17.74
N GLY A 56 8.10 51.46 -16.96
CA GLY A 56 9.42 52.01 -17.31
C GLY A 56 10.15 52.64 -16.11
N ARG A 57 11.47 52.88 -16.26
CA ARG A 57 12.42 53.42 -15.26
C ARG A 57 12.69 52.47 -14.07
N GLY A 58 13.92 52.38 -13.53
CA GLY A 58 15.18 52.95 -14.01
C GLY A 58 16.34 52.45 -13.14
N SER A 59 17.48 52.11 -13.75
CA SER A 59 18.63 51.47 -13.11
C SER A 59 19.77 52.45 -12.81
N SER A 60 20.23 52.48 -11.56
CA SER A 60 21.60 52.82 -11.09
C SER A 60 21.67 52.40 -9.61
N GLN A 61 22.62 51.60 -9.11
CA GLN A 61 24.07 51.83 -9.08
C GLN A 61 24.44 53.22 -8.54
N VAL A 62 24.45 53.35 -7.21
CA VAL A 62 25.09 54.48 -6.53
C VAL A 62 26.58 54.16 -6.38
N ALA A 63 27.41 54.85 -7.15
CA ALA A 63 28.86 54.84 -6.97
C ALA A 63 29.28 55.80 -5.84
N THR A 64 30.40 55.51 -5.20
CA THR A 64 31.04 56.41 -4.22
C THR A 64 31.63 57.64 -4.91
N GLN A 65 31.31 58.85 -4.44
CA GLN A 65 32.10 60.04 -4.71
C GLN A 65 32.09 61.00 -3.52
N SER A 66 33.27 61.53 -3.18
CA SER A 66 33.49 62.52 -2.12
C SER A 66 33.46 63.92 -2.73
N VAL A 67 32.80 64.87 -2.07
CA VAL A 67 32.78 66.30 -2.47
C VAL A 67 32.82 67.17 -1.22
N GLU A 68 33.80 68.08 -1.15
CA GLU A 68 33.86 69.20 -0.20
C GLU A 68 32.86 70.29 -0.61
N TYR A 69 32.38 71.15 0.30
CA TYR A 69 32.39 72.62 0.06
C TYR A 69 32.17 73.46 1.34
N GLU A 70 32.28 74.77 1.16
CA GLU A 70 32.45 75.84 2.16
C GLU A 70 31.22 76.23 3.00
N PRO A 71 31.45 76.91 4.16
CA PRO A 71 30.50 77.83 4.80
C PRO A 71 30.77 79.31 4.46
N GLY A 72 29.74 80.16 4.40
CA GLY A 72 29.91 81.61 4.27
C GLY A 72 28.63 82.45 4.46
N SER A 73 28.78 83.78 4.44
CA SER A 73 27.71 84.83 4.36
C SER A 73 26.82 85.08 5.60
N VAL A 74 26.54 86.32 6.10
CA VAL A 74 27.05 87.70 5.86
C VAL A 74 26.83 88.58 7.13
N HIS A 75 27.60 89.69 7.25
CA HIS A 75 27.37 91.01 7.91
C HIS A 75 28.43 91.37 8.97
N GLN A 76 29.40 92.26 8.71
CA GLN A 76 29.36 93.75 8.61
C GLN A 76 29.12 94.44 9.99
N VAL A 77 29.79 95.53 10.40
CA VAL A 77 30.37 96.73 9.72
C VAL A 77 31.73 97.10 10.40
N THR A 78 32.88 97.28 9.72
CA THR A 78 33.53 98.53 9.18
C THR A 78 33.72 99.65 10.25
N PHE A 79 34.81 100.43 10.42
CA PHE A 79 35.96 100.95 9.65
C PHE A 79 37.32 100.70 10.40
N VAL A 80 38.59 100.88 9.95
CA VAL A 80 39.31 101.69 8.90
C VAL A 80 39.67 103.13 9.33
N PRO A 81 40.90 103.71 9.10
CA PRO A 81 42.22 103.22 8.61
C PRO A 81 43.29 103.24 9.77
N ALA A 82 44.62 103.57 9.73
CA ALA A 82 45.58 104.07 8.71
C ALA A 82 47.10 103.87 9.08
N ALA A 83 47.97 103.80 8.04
CA ALA A 83 49.28 104.48 7.78
C ALA A 83 50.19 105.09 8.91
N ARG A 84 51.54 105.20 8.80
CA ARG A 84 52.54 104.82 7.75
C ARG A 84 54.02 104.88 8.25
N ARG A 85 54.87 103.97 7.72
CA ARG A 85 56.19 104.14 7.04
C ARG A 85 57.35 104.99 7.64
N GLY A 86 58.56 104.42 7.59
CA GLY A 86 59.87 105.09 7.45
C GLY A 86 60.70 105.06 8.75
N GLU A 87 61.99 104.73 8.86
CA GLU A 87 63.18 104.44 8.00
C GLU A 87 64.37 105.38 8.35
N ASN A 88 65.55 104.76 8.39
CA ASN A 88 66.94 105.27 8.35
C ASN A 88 67.53 106.20 9.45
N GLU A 89 68.48 105.58 10.18
CA GLU A 89 69.92 105.94 10.28
C GLU A 89 70.42 107.26 10.91
N GLN A 90 71.42 107.09 11.81
CA GLN A 90 72.69 107.85 12.00
C GLN A 90 72.68 109.41 11.87
N SER A 91 73.29 110.20 12.77
CA SER A 91 74.58 109.95 13.44
C SER A 91 74.91 110.93 14.59
N HIS A 92 75.86 110.52 15.44
CA HIS A 92 76.76 111.26 16.36
C HIS A 92 76.36 112.56 17.14
N ASN A 93 76.52 112.43 18.47
CA ASN A 93 77.23 113.32 19.42
C ASN A 93 76.83 114.81 19.60
N ASN A 94 76.10 115.10 20.69
CA ASN A 94 76.52 116.01 21.78
C ASN A 94 75.54 115.88 22.98
N VAL A 95 75.87 115.13 24.04
CA VAL A 95 76.70 115.53 25.20
C VAL A 95 75.97 116.44 26.22
N LEU A 96 75.42 115.80 27.25
CA LEU A 96 75.36 116.23 28.67
C LEU A 96 74.90 117.66 29.05
N GLN A 97 73.59 117.98 28.96
CA GLN A 97 73.01 119.03 29.86
C GLN A 97 71.47 119.06 30.11
N LYS A 98 70.71 117.96 29.89
CA LYS A 98 69.22 118.01 29.90
C LYS A 98 68.46 116.99 30.79
N HIS A 99 69.09 116.37 31.79
CA HIS A 99 68.49 115.24 32.53
C HIS A 99 67.56 115.57 33.72
N ALA A 100 67.38 116.83 34.11
CA ALA A 100 66.59 117.18 35.30
C ALA A 100 65.06 117.21 35.10
N ASN A 101 64.58 117.69 33.95
CA ASN A 101 63.17 118.12 33.79
C ASN A 101 62.24 117.03 33.19
N ALA A 102 62.71 115.79 33.06
CA ALA A 102 61.95 114.70 32.41
C ALA A 102 61.13 113.83 33.40
N SER A 103 61.43 113.87 34.70
CA SER A 103 60.91 112.87 35.66
C SER A 103 59.42 113.05 36.00
N ASP A 104 58.92 114.29 36.08
CA ASP A 104 57.58 114.55 36.60
C ASP A 104 56.46 114.12 35.63
N TYR A 105 56.76 114.02 34.33
CA TYR A 105 55.75 113.69 33.32
C TYR A 105 55.38 112.20 33.30
N GLN A 106 56.28 111.30 33.72
CA GLN A 106 55.98 109.86 33.79
C GLN A 106 55.06 109.52 34.98
N THR A 107 55.22 110.21 36.11
CA THR A 107 54.49 109.94 37.36
C THR A 107 52.97 110.12 37.24
N LYS A 108 52.51 110.95 36.29
CA LYS A 108 51.08 111.18 36.07
C LYS A 108 50.41 110.01 35.32
N THR A 109 51.00 109.59 34.21
CA THR A 109 50.45 108.56 33.30
C THR A 109 50.18 107.22 33.98
N ILE A 110 50.96 106.86 35.00
CA ILE A 110 50.82 105.61 35.74
C ILE A 110 49.48 105.55 36.49
N ARG A 111 49.03 106.65 37.11
CA ARG A 111 47.79 106.66 37.90
C ARG A 111 46.55 106.45 37.05
N ASP A 112 46.52 107.07 35.88
CA ASP A 112 45.39 106.97 34.95
C ASP A 112 45.20 105.50 34.47
N GLN A 113 46.30 104.74 34.36
CA GLN A 113 46.28 103.30 34.03
C GLN A 113 45.81 102.40 35.19
N GLU A 114 46.12 102.76 36.45
CA GLU A 114 45.72 101.98 37.62
C GLU A 114 44.19 101.95 37.83
N ASP A 115 43.50 103.06 37.54
CA ASP A 115 42.04 103.14 37.67
C ASP A 115 41.28 102.43 36.54
N GLU A 116 41.83 102.37 35.32
CA GLU A 116 41.23 101.55 34.24
C GLU A 116 41.33 100.05 34.56
N ILE A 117 42.46 99.60 35.12
CA ILE A 117 42.65 98.24 35.63
C ILE A 117 41.65 97.91 36.76
N ARG A 118 41.31 98.89 37.61
CA ARG A 118 40.30 98.75 38.67
C ARG A 118 38.92 98.43 38.08
N LYS A 119 38.48 99.24 37.10
CA LYS A 119 37.15 99.14 36.46
C LYS A 119 36.94 97.83 35.69
N LEU A 120 37.96 97.34 34.98
CA LEU A 120 37.89 96.08 34.23
C LEU A 120 37.74 94.84 35.14
N LYS A 121 38.32 94.87 36.35
CA LYS A 121 38.18 93.77 37.33
C LYS A 121 36.74 93.63 37.85
N GLU A 122 36.01 94.73 37.95
CA GLU A 122 34.64 94.76 38.47
C GLU A 122 33.64 94.19 37.45
N GLN A 123 33.76 94.58 36.17
CA GLN A 123 32.97 93.97 35.09
C GLN A 123 33.23 92.46 34.94
N LEU A 124 34.47 92.03 35.19
CA LEU A 124 34.85 90.60 35.17
C LEU A 124 34.21 89.81 36.32
N SER A 125 33.92 90.43 37.48
CA SER A 125 33.26 89.75 38.60
C SER A 125 31.75 89.60 38.34
N GLU A 126 31.09 90.65 37.85
CA GLU A 126 29.66 90.65 37.55
C GLU A 126 29.31 89.68 36.40
N ALA A 127 30.15 89.63 35.35
CA ALA A 127 30.00 88.68 34.26
C ALA A 127 30.13 87.20 34.72
N LYS A 128 30.92 86.93 35.77
CA LYS A 128 31.05 85.59 36.37
C LYS A 128 29.90 85.24 37.32
N ALA A 129 29.14 86.22 37.80
CA ALA A 129 28.06 86.01 38.77
C ALA A 129 26.74 85.50 38.17
N LYS A 130 26.55 85.55 36.84
CA LYS A 130 25.33 85.07 36.17
C LYS A 130 25.35 83.53 35.99
N PRO A 131 24.46 82.76 36.64
CA PRO A 131 24.60 81.31 36.73
C PRO A 131 24.11 80.57 35.47
N ARG A 132 25.03 80.31 34.53
CA ARG A 132 24.81 79.38 33.40
C ARG A 132 24.59 77.91 33.80
N SER A 133 24.79 77.59 35.09
CA SER A 133 24.87 76.21 35.61
C SER A 133 23.60 75.37 35.44
N ASN A 134 22.41 75.96 35.58
CA ASN A 134 21.15 75.18 35.59
C ASN A 134 20.79 74.60 34.21
N ASP A 135 21.07 75.31 33.12
CA ASP A 135 20.77 74.81 31.77
C ASP A 135 21.85 73.82 31.31
N ILE A 136 23.13 74.07 31.63
CA ILE A 136 24.22 73.10 31.40
C ILE A 136 23.86 71.75 32.02
N ARG A 137 23.47 71.73 33.30
CA ARG A 137 23.05 70.50 34.00
C ARG A 137 21.87 69.80 33.33
N ARG A 138 20.89 70.55 32.81
CA ARG A 138 19.75 69.98 32.06
C ARG A 138 20.16 69.37 30.72
N TYR A 139 21.22 69.86 30.07
CA TYR A 139 21.78 69.24 28.88
C TYR A 139 22.61 68.00 29.24
N GLU A 140 23.36 68.03 30.33
CA GLU A 140 24.12 66.87 30.88
C GLU A 140 23.19 65.72 31.27
N ASP A 141 22.14 65.99 32.07
CA ASP A 141 21.11 65.00 32.46
C ASP A 141 20.43 64.36 31.22
N ARG A 142 20.18 65.17 30.17
CA ARG A 142 19.60 64.69 28.90
C ARG A 142 20.59 63.89 28.06
N ALA A 143 21.86 64.28 28.02
CA ALA A 143 22.92 63.55 27.34
C ALA A 143 23.13 62.17 27.98
N ALA A 144 23.28 62.10 29.30
CA ALA A 144 23.38 60.84 30.04
C ALA A 144 22.14 59.95 29.84
N THR A 145 20.94 60.53 29.79
CA THR A 145 19.70 59.79 29.47
C THR A 145 19.68 59.25 28.03
N ALA A 146 20.24 60.00 27.07
CA ALA A 146 20.35 59.57 25.68
C ALA A 146 21.42 58.48 25.50
N GLU A 147 22.58 58.62 26.14
CA GLU A 147 23.66 57.62 26.17
C GLU A 147 23.19 56.30 26.80
N ALA A 148 22.46 56.36 27.92
CA ALA A 148 21.86 55.17 28.54
C ALA A 148 20.88 54.45 27.59
N LYS A 149 20.07 55.20 26.84
CA LYS A 149 19.15 54.64 25.83
C LYS A 149 19.88 54.07 24.62
N LEU A 150 20.94 54.74 24.13
CA LEU A 150 21.77 54.25 23.04
C LEU A 150 22.53 52.98 23.44
N LYS A 151 23.04 52.90 24.67
CA LYS A 151 23.65 51.70 25.22
C LYS A 151 22.66 50.53 25.25
N TYR A 152 21.47 50.74 25.83
CA TYR A 152 20.43 49.71 25.87
C TYR A 152 19.99 49.26 24.46
N ALA A 153 19.82 50.19 23.53
CA ALA A 153 19.48 49.87 22.14
C ALA A 153 20.58 49.08 21.43
N ASN A 154 21.86 49.40 21.67
CA ASN A 154 22.98 48.62 21.14
C ASN A 154 23.04 47.22 21.75
N GLU A 155 22.79 47.07 23.06
CA GLU A 155 22.74 45.78 23.76
C GLU A 155 21.61 44.89 23.20
N ASP A 156 20.42 45.45 22.94
CA ASP A 156 19.30 44.76 22.29
C ASP A 156 19.62 44.40 20.82
N ILE A 157 20.21 45.31 20.04
CA ILE A 157 20.68 45.02 18.66
C ILE A 157 21.70 43.87 18.64
N HIS A 158 22.66 43.86 19.58
CA HIS A 158 23.62 42.76 19.70
C HIS A 158 22.94 41.43 20.08
N TYR A 159 21.97 41.46 20.99
CA TYR A 159 21.17 40.29 21.36
C TYR A 159 20.39 39.72 20.16
N TRP A 160 19.63 40.55 19.45
CA TRP A 160 18.85 40.12 18.29
C TRP A 160 19.71 39.64 17.13
N LYS A 161 20.87 40.29 16.89
CA LYS A 161 21.84 39.83 15.90
C LYS A 161 22.38 38.44 16.23
N ALA A 162 22.86 38.23 17.45
CA ALA A 162 23.37 36.92 17.89
C ALA A 162 22.29 35.82 17.81
N ARG A 163 21.04 36.16 18.19
CA ARG A 163 19.90 35.24 18.11
C ARG A 163 19.53 34.91 16.66
N PHE A 164 19.55 35.87 15.75
CA PHE A 164 19.32 35.63 14.31
C PHE A 164 20.44 34.78 13.68
N GLU A 165 21.70 35.07 14.02
CA GLU A 165 22.86 34.27 13.61
C GLU A 165 22.83 32.85 14.18
N GLN A 166 22.22 32.62 15.34
CA GLN A 166 21.94 31.28 15.84
C GLN A 166 20.82 30.59 15.04
N CYS A 167 19.62 31.17 14.95
CA CYS A 167 18.51 30.54 14.22
C CYS A 167 18.85 30.26 12.74
N SER A 168 19.69 31.09 12.11
CA SER A 168 20.20 30.86 10.75
C SER A 168 21.14 29.65 10.66
N ARG A 169 22.00 29.44 11.67
CA ARG A 169 22.83 28.22 11.77
C ARG A 169 21.98 26.98 12.03
N ASP A 170 21.02 27.06 12.94
CA ASP A 170 20.14 25.94 13.28
C ASP A 170 19.28 25.51 12.07
N ALA A 171 18.74 26.49 11.31
CA ALA A 171 18.01 26.23 10.07
C ALA A 171 18.91 25.65 8.96
N THR A 172 20.15 26.14 8.80
CA THR A 172 21.08 25.60 7.80
C THR A 172 21.68 24.23 8.18
N ALA A 173 21.68 23.86 9.45
CA ALA A 173 21.92 22.48 9.89
C ALA A 173 20.73 21.58 9.52
N SER A 174 19.52 21.95 9.95
CA SER A 174 18.29 21.20 9.66
C SER A 174 18.08 20.93 8.16
N LEU A 175 18.36 21.92 7.29
CA LEU A 175 18.30 21.73 5.83
C LEU A 175 19.32 20.71 5.29
N ARG A 176 20.50 20.58 5.89
CA ARG A 176 21.50 19.56 5.52
C ARG A 176 21.10 18.18 6.00
N ASP A 177 20.48 18.08 7.17
CA ASP A 177 20.01 16.82 7.74
C ASP A 177 18.83 16.28 6.92
N MET A 178 17.90 17.15 6.51
CA MET A 178 16.80 16.79 5.60
C MET A 178 17.29 16.37 4.20
N ASP A 179 18.31 17.03 3.63
CA ASP A 179 18.84 16.59 2.33
C ASP A 179 19.63 15.28 2.43
N GLN A 180 20.34 15.03 3.55
CA GLN A 180 20.94 13.72 3.82
C GLN A 180 19.90 12.59 3.93
N GLU A 181 18.78 12.83 4.63
CA GLU A 181 17.70 11.84 4.75
C GLU A 181 17.02 11.59 3.40
N LYS A 182 16.75 12.65 2.62
CA LYS A 182 16.27 12.54 1.24
C LYS A 182 17.24 11.74 0.36
N GLN A 183 18.55 11.99 0.47
CA GLN A 183 19.57 11.22 -0.24
C GLN A 183 19.66 9.76 0.25
N ARG A 184 19.28 9.45 1.50
CA ARG A 184 19.15 8.05 1.97
C ARG A 184 17.93 7.39 1.34
N LEU A 185 16.74 8.00 1.48
CA LEU A 185 15.50 7.47 0.94
C LEU A 185 15.54 7.27 -0.59
N GLN A 186 16.24 8.14 -1.34
CA GLN A 186 16.46 7.92 -2.77
C GLN A 186 17.33 6.68 -3.02
N ARG A 187 18.43 6.48 -2.29
CA ARG A 187 19.27 5.27 -2.41
C ARG A 187 18.53 4.01 -2.00
N ASP A 188 17.72 4.09 -0.96
CA ASP A 188 16.89 2.99 -0.47
C ASP A 188 15.82 2.60 -1.54
N LEU A 189 15.22 3.59 -2.20
CA LEU A 189 14.31 3.41 -3.35
C LEU A 189 15.04 2.80 -4.56
N ASP A 190 16.15 3.39 -5.02
CA ASP A 190 16.94 2.94 -6.17
C ASP A 190 17.40 1.47 -5.97
N GLN A 191 17.82 1.12 -4.76
CA GLN A 191 18.19 -0.25 -4.38
C GLN A 191 16.97 -1.19 -4.39
N SER A 192 15.79 -0.74 -3.93
CA SER A 192 14.57 -1.53 -3.99
C SER A 192 14.13 -1.82 -5.43
N GLU A 193 14.21 -0.83 -6.33
CA GLU A 193 13.94 -1.02 -7.76
C GLU A 193 14.95 -1.96 -8.41
N ALA A 194 16.24 -1.82 -8.09
CA ALA A 194 17.28 -2.73 -8.58
C ALA A 194 17.02 -4.19 -8.12
N ASN A 195 16.60 -4.38 -6.86
CA ASN A 195 16.22 -5.70 -6.33
C ASN A 195 14.99 -6.27 -7.05
N VAL A 196 13.95 -5.46 -7.29
CA VAL A 196 12.74 -5.88 -8.03
C VAL A 196 13.09 -6.27 -9.47
N ARG A 197 13.89 -5.46 -10.18
CA ARG A 197 14.35 -5.79 -11.54
C ARG A 197 15.17 -7.08 -11.55
N ALA A 198 16.09 -7.27 -10.60
CA ALA A 198 16.89 -8.48 -10.48
C ALA A 198 16.03 -9.72 -10.19
N LEU A 199 14.99 -9.61 -9.36
CA LEU A 199 14.01 -10.68 -9.11
C LEU A 199 13.19 -11.01 -10.36
N VAL A 200 12.69 -10.00 -11.09
CA VAL A 200 11.95 -10.18 -12.34
C VAL A 200 12.82 -10.80 -13.44
N GLU A 201 14.10 -10.40 -13.53
CA GLU A 201 15.06 -11.01 -14.45
C GLU A 201 15.44 -12.45 -14.06
N ALA A 202 15.65 -12.73 -12.78
CA ALA A 202 15.91 -14.10 -12.30
C ALA A 202 14.70 -15.01 -12.55
N ALA A 203 13.48 -14.51 -12.30
CA ALA A 203 12.23 -15.19 -12.62
C ALA A 203 12.12 -15.48 -14.12
N THR A 204 12.21 -14.46 -14.98
CA THR A 204 12.05 -14.62 -16.44
C THR A 204 13.12 -15.49 -17.08
N ARG A 205 14.38 -15.45 -16.61
CA ARG A 205 15.45 -16.36 -17.07
C ARG A 205 15.16 -17.83 -16.69
N ASN A 206 14.61 -18.07 -15.49
CA ASN A 206 14.17 -19.40 -15.06
C ASN A 206 12.85 -19.85 -15.72
N MET A 207 12.01 -18.91 -16.17
CA MET A 207 10.77 -19.12 -16.93
C MET A 207 10.99 -19.22 -18.46
N SER A 208 12.16 -19.70 -18.89
CA SER A 208 12.60 -19.70 -20.30
C SER A 208 11.72 -20.50 -21.29
N SER A 209 10.68 -21.19 -20.81
CA SER A 209 9.47 -21.45 -21.61
C SER A 209 8.23 -20.88 -20.92
N GLY A 210 7.68 -19.78 -21.43
CA GLY A 210 6.51 -19.08 -20.86
C GLY A 210 5.21 -19.90 -20.77
N ARG A 211 5.21 -21.14 -21.28
CA ARG A 211 4.18 -22.17 -21.05
C ARG A 211 3.94 -22.48 -19.56
N TRP A 212 4.88 -22.17 -18.68
CA TRP A 212 4.77 -22.38 -17.23
C TRP A 212 4.46 -21.12 -16.43
N ASN A 213 4.21 -19.99 -17.11
CA ASN A 213 3.63 -18.83 -16.44
C ASN A 213 2.15 -19.14 -16.16
N PRO A 214 1.61 -18.75 -14.99
CA PRO A 214 0.17 -18.86 -14.77
C PRO A 214 -0.58 -18.04 -15.82
N PRO A 215 -1.57 -18.61 -16.54
CA PRO A 215 -2.51 -17.79 -17.30
C PRO A 215 -3.26 -16.84 -16.35
N PRO A 216 -3.73 -15.68 -16.83
CA PRO A 216 -4.58 -14.77 -16.06
C PRO A 216 -5.77 -15.50 -15.43
N ASP A 217 -6.14 -15.13 -14.20
CA ASP A 217 -7.31 -15.69 -13.52
C ASP A 217 -8.59 -15.59 -14.36
N ASP A 218 -8.74 -14.55 -15.17
CA ASP A 218 -9.91 -14.38 -16.03
C ASP A 218 -9.94 -15.37 -17.21
N ASP A 219 -8.79 -15.76 -17.76
CA ASP A 219 -8.72 -16.84 -18.76
C ASP A 219 -9.05 -18.19 -18.11
N ILE A 220 -8.59 -18.43 -16.87
CA ILE A 220 -8.95 -19.61 -16.08
C ILE A 220 -10.47 -19.64 -15.80
N ARG A 221 -11.05 -18.53 -15.35
CA ARG A 221 -12.49 -18.36 -15.12
C ARG A 221 -13.29 -18.60 -16.39
N ASN A 222 -12.86 -18.05 -17.52
CA ASN A 222 -13.51 -18.23 -18.82
C ASN A 222 -13.49 -19.70 -19.27
N GLU A 223 -12.38 -20.40 -19.11
CA GLU A 223 -12.27 -21.82 -19.45
C GLU A 223 -13.07 -22.74 -18.51
N LEU A 224 -13.10 -22.44 -17.21
CA LEU A 224 -13.99 -23.12 -16.25
C LEU A 224 -15.47 -22.88 -16.60
N ASN A 225 -15.85 -21.64 -16.91
CA ASN A 225 -17.22 -21.32 -17.35
C ASN A 225 -17.59 -22.02 -18.67
N ARG A 226 -16.64 -22.18 -19.60
CA ARG A 226 -16.80 -22.97 -20.83
C ARG A 226 -17.02 -24.45 -20.52
N LEU A 227 -16.20 -25.02 -19.62
CA LEU A 227 -16.34 -26.40 -19.16
C LEU A 227 -17.70 -26.66 -18.49
N HIS A 228 -18.13 -25.80 -17.57
CA HIS A 228 -19.43 -25.91 -16.90
C HIS A 228 -20.60 -25.74 -17.87
N GLY A 229 -20.44 -24.91 -18.91
CA GLY A 229 -21.36 -24.86 -20.05
C GLY A 229 -21.48 -26.22 -20.75
N MET A 230 -20.35 -26.82 -21.14
CA MET A 230 -20.32 -28.13 -21.81
C MET A 230 -20.92 -29.25 -20.94
N VAL A 231 -20.62 -29.27 -19.62
CA VAL A 231 -21.17 -30.25 -18.67
C VAL A 231 -22.68 -30.15 -18.58
N ARG A 232 -23.22 -28.95 -18.38
CA ARG A 232 -24.66 -28.68 -18.31
C ARG A 232 -25.39 -29.04 -19.61
N ASP A 233 -24.82 -28.66 -20.75
CA ASP A 233 -25.49 -28.85 -22.03
C ASP A 233 -25.45 -30.33 -22.47
N TRP A 234 -24.36 -31.06 -22.17
CA TRP A 234 -24.31 -32.52 -22.28
C TRP A 234 -25.31 -33.20 -21.33
N ALA A 235 -25.38 -32.78 -20.06
CA ALA A 235 -26.33 -33.35 -19.11
C ALA A 235 -27.80 -33.11 -19.52
N LYS A 236 -28.10 -31.94 -20.10
CA LYS A 236 -29.41 -31.63 -20.68
C LYS A 236 -29.77 -32.54 -21.88
N ASP A 237 -28.78 -32.90 -22.71
CA ASP A 237 -29.01 -33.67 -23.93
C ASP A 237 -28.97 -35.19 -23.71
N TRP A 238 -28.50 -35.66 -22.54
CA TRP A 238 -28.33 -37.09 -22.22
C TRP A 238 -28.99 -37.59 -20.93
N ALA A 239 -29.64 -36.73 -20.14
CA ALA A 239 -30.39 -37.17 -18.97
C ALA A 239 -31.70 -37.89 -19.31
N VAL A 240 -32.20 -38.74 -18.41
CA VAL A 240 -33.56 -39.31 -18.48
C VAL A 240 -34.65 -38.22 -18.36
N ASP A 241 -35.78 -38.36 -19.06
CA ASP A 241 -36.92 -37.42 -18.99
C ASP A 241 -37.53 -37.26 -17.58
N GLY A 242 -37.29 -38.22 -16.70
CA GLY A 242 -37.74 -38.21 -15.31
C GLY A 242 -36.97 -39.25 -14.49
N LEU A 243 -36.77 -38.98 -13.20
CA LEU A 243 -36.16 -39.96 -12.29
C LEU A 243 -37.00 -41.24 -12.26
N PRO A 244 -36.40 -42.45 -12.27
CA PRO A 244 -37.15 -43.69 -12.27
C PRO A 244 -38.09 -43.81 -11.06
N GLU A 245 -39.40 -43.93 -11.33
CA GLU A 245 -40.43 -44.20 -10.31
C GLU A 245 -40.36 -45.69 -9.91
N HIS A 246 -39.24 -46.08 -9.30
CA HIS A 246 -38.94 -47.44 -8.86
C HIS A 246 -39.42 -47.69 -7.42
N ARG A 247 -39.71 -48.96 -7.12
CA ARG A 247 -40.20 -49.39 -5.81
C ARG A 247 -39.22 -48.97 -4.72
N THR A 248 -39.73 -48.39 -3.64
CA THR A 248 -38.97 -47.88 -2.47
C THR A 248 -38.25 -48.97 -1.64
N GLN A 249 -38.13 -50.19 -2.18
CA GLN A 249 -37.51 -51.36 -1.58
C GLN A 249 -36.39 -51.96 -2.45
N ASP A 250 -36.11 -51.39 -3.63
CA ASP A 250 -34.97 -51.79 -4.46
C ASP A 250 -33.63 -51.41 -3.77
N PRO A 251 -32.80 -52.37 -3.33
CA PRO A 251 -31.55 -52.08 -2.64
C PRO A 251 -30.55 -51.32 -3.52
N GLU A 252 -30.59 -51.51 -4.83
CA GLU A 252 -29.67 -50.89 -5.77
C GLU A 252 -30.04 -49.41 -6.01
N TYR A 253 -31.33 -49.07 -5.94
CA TYR A 253 -31.82 -47.70 -5.98
C TYR A 253 -31.67 -46.99 -4.63
N ILE A 254 -31.82 -47.70 -3.51
CA ILE A 254 -31.50 -47.19 -2.17
C ILE A 254 -30.02 -46.84 -2.08
N SER A 255 -29.12 -47.73 -2.52
CA SER A 255 -27.67 -47.48 -2.57
C SER A 255 -27.32 -46.25 -3.44
N PHE A 256 -27.96 -46.11 -4.60
CA PHE A 256 -27.80 -44.92 -5.46
C PHE A 256 -28.21 -43.63 -4.75
N LYS A 257 -29.33 -43.61 -4.02
CA LYS A 257 -29.76 -42.42 -3.25
C LYS A 257 -28.88 -42.12 -2.03
N GLN A 258 -28.47 -43.15 -1.29
CA GLN A 258 -27.81 -42.99 0.01
C GLN A 258 -26.30 -42.84 -0.08
N ASN A 259 -25.67 -43.43 -1.10
CA ASN A 259 -24.22 -43.34 -1.31
C ASN A 259 -23.91 -42.29 -2.38
N TYR A 260 -24.39 -42.49 -3.61
CA TYR A 260 -23.96 -41.68 -4.76
C TYR A 260 -24.56 -40.27 -4.76
N LEU A 261 -25.89 -40.14 -4.68
CA LEU A 261 -26.51 -38.81 -4.63
C LEU A 261 -26.13 -38.03 -3.36
N ALA A 262 -25.77 -38.70 -2.27
CA ALA A 262 -25.44 -38.07 -0.99
C ALA A 262 -24.10 -37.29 -0.99
N GLU A 263 -23.25 -37.51 -2.00
CA GLU A 263 -22.00 -36.77 -2.21
C GLU A 263 -22.27 -35.32 -2.65
N PHE A 264 -23.36 -35.07 -3.39
CA PHE A 264 -23.72 -33.76 -3.93
C PHE A 264 -25.12 -33.25 -3.56
N VAL A 265 -25.99 -34.09 -2.98
CA VAL A 265 -27.30 -33.74 -2.41
C VAL A 265 -27.29 -33.90 -0.88
N TRP A 266 -27.83 -32.92 -0.17
CA TRP A 266 -27.94 -32.96 1.29
C TRP A 266 -29.00 -33.97 1.75
N ALA A 267 -28.62 -35.24 1.86
CA ALA A 267 -29.38 -36.23 2.61
C ALA A 267 -29.63 -35.74 4.05
N THR A 268 -30.87 -35.88 4.50
CA THR A 268 -31.33 -35.56 5.87
C THR A 268 -30.74 -36.54 6.90
N ASP A 269 -30.89 -36.22 8.19
CA ASP A 269 -30.36 -37.00 9.33
C ASP A 269 -30.82 -38.48 9.37
N ARG A 270 -31.81 -38.86 8.57
CA ARG A 270 -32.32 -40.24 8.42
C ARG A 270 -31.81 -40.95 7.15
N GLY A 271 -30.87 -40.35 6.42
CA GLY A 271 -30.35 -40.88 5.16
C GLY A 271 -31.32 -40.79 3.97
N SER A 272 -32.45 -40.08 4.11
CA SER A 272 -33.38 -39.79 3.01
C SER A 272 -33.08 -38.44 2.36
N LEU A 273 -33.30 -38.32 1.05
CA LEU A 273 -33.12 -37.07 0.29
C LEU A 273 -34.13 -35.99 0.75
N PRO A 274 -33.89 -34.69 0.47
CA PRO A 274 -34.87 -33.64 0.74
C PRO A 274 -36.19 -33.89 -0.01
N PRO A 275 -37.37 -33.58 0.58
CA PRO A 275 -38.66 -33.83 -0.07
C PRO A 275 -38.79 -33.20 -1.47
N ALA A 276 -38.20 -32.03 -1.68
CA ALA A 276 -38.17 -31.35 -2.99
C ALA A 276 -37.34 -32.08 -4.07
N ILE A 277 -36.50 -33.05 -3.71
CA ILE A 277 -35.74 -33.93 -4.62
C ILE A 277 -36.33 -35.34 -4.65
N ASP A 278 -36.84 -35.85 -3.52
CA ASP A 278 -37.44 -37.19 -3.42
C ASP A 278 -38.87 -37.27 -3.98
N SER A 279 -39.59 -36.14 -4.00
CA SER A 279 -40.93 -35.97 -4.56
C SER A 279 -41.07 -34.59 -5.22
N PRO A 280 -40.32 -34.32 -6.30
CA PRO A 280 -40.22 -33.00 -6.91
C PRO A 280 -41.53 -32.59 -7.59
N ALA A 281 -41.82 -31.28 -7.58
CA ALA A 281 -43.04 -30.72 -8.15
C ALA A 281 -42.76 -29.70 -9.27
N GLY A 282 -43.75 -29.50 -10.16
CA GLY A 282 -43.73 -28.47 -11.20
C GLY A 282 -42.45 -28.48 -12.07
N LYS A 283 -41.85 -27.30 -12.26
CA LYS A 283 -40.62 -27.13 -13.06
C LYS A 283 -39.42 -27.92 -12.51
N LEU A 284 -39.38 -28.22 -11.21
CA LEU A 284 -38.29 -29.00 -10.64
C LEU A 284 -38.37 -30.47 -11.07
N LYS A 285 -39.56 -31.09 -11.14
CA LYS A 285 -39.68 -32.49 -11.63
C LYS A 285 -39.15 -32.64 -13.06
N GLN A 286 -39.38 -31.62 -13.90
CA GLN A 286 -38.90 -31.56 -15.29
C GLN A 286 -37.40 -31.24 -15.43
N ARG A 287 -36.78 -30.62 -14.40
CA ARG A 287 -35.40 -30.12 -14.43
C ARG A 287 -34.59 -30.59 -13.21
N LEU A 288 -34.79 -31.85 -12.85
CA LEU A 288 -34.05 -32.55 -11.80
C LEU A 288 -33.10 -33.63 -12.38
N PRO A 289 -33.47 -34.43 -13.41
CA PRO A 289 -32.54 -35.42 -13.96
C PRO A 289 -31.30 -34.80 -14.59
N ASP A 290 -31.47 -33.75 -15.40
CA ASP A 290 -30.38 -32.99 -16.01
C ASP A 290 -29.55 -32.25 -14.95
N LEU A 291 -30.19 -31.76 -13.89
CA LEU A 291 -29.54 -31.07 -12.78
C LEU A 291 -28.68 -32.03 -11.93
N LEU A 292 -29.20 -33.23 -11.63
CA LEU A 292 -28.46 -34.26 -10.91
C LEU A 292 -27.36 -34.87 -11.79
N LEU A 293 -27.55 -34.98 -13.10
CA LEU A 293 -26.49 -35.42 -14.02
C LEU A 293 -25.39 -34.36 -14.20
N THR A 294 -25.77 -33.07 -14.24
CA THR A 294 -24.83 -31.94 -14.18
C THR A 294 -23.99 -32.00 -12.91
N ALA A 295 -24.63 -32.23 -11.77
CA ALA A 295 -23.95 -32.35 -10.48
C ALA A 295 -23.03 -33.58 -10.41
N ALA A 296 -23.55 -34.75 -10.77
CA ALA A 296 -22.80 -36.00 -10.85
C ALA A 296 -21.50 -35.85 -11.66
N LEU A 297 -21.58 -35.27 -12.86
CA LEU A 297 -20.40 -35.05 -13.70
C LEU A 297 -19.49 -33.92 -13.17
N SER A 298 -20.05 -32.84 -12.63
CA SER A 298 -19.26 -31.74 -12.05
C SER A 298 -18.43 -32.18 -10.84
N HIS A 299 -19.01 -32.96 -9.91
CA HIS A 299 -18.27 -33.50 -8.77
C HIS A 299 -17.22 -34.52 -9.21
N THR A 300 -17.59 -35.46 -10.11
CA THR A 300 -16.63 -36.41 -10.71
C THR A 300 -15.41 -35.70 -11.30
N ILE A 301 -15.63 -34.57 -12.01
CA ILE A 301 -14.55 -33.74 -12.57
C ILE A 301 -13.69 -33.10 -11.47
N HIS A 302 -14.32 -32.53 -10.44
CA HIS A 302 -13.58 -31.88 -9.35
C HIS A 302 -12.74 -32.89 -8.56
N ASP A 303 -13.32 -34.01 -8.13
CA ASP A 303 -12.60 -35.03 -7.35
C ASP A 303 -11.46 -35.69 -8.15
N ALA A 304 -11.69 -35.96 -9.44
CA ALA A 304 -10.73 -36.69 -10.26
C ALA A 304 -9.59 -35.81 -10.80
N PHE A 305 -9.83 -34.52 -11.08
CA PHE A 305 -8.84 -33.60 -11.66
C PHE A 305 -8.43 -32.45 -10.75
N PHE A 306 -9.37 -31.75 -10.10
CA PHE A 306 -9.13 -30.50 -9.37
C PHE A 306 -8.82 -30.69 -7.86
N ALA A 307 -9.16 -31.83 -7.27
CA ALA A 307 -8.73 -32.24 -5.93
C ALA A 307 -7.51 -33.21 -5.96
N ASN A 308 -7.17 -33.75 -7.13
CA ASN A 308 -6.20 -34.83 -7.29
C ASN A 308 -5.01 -34.44 -8.17
N ALA A 309 -4.02 -33.78 -7.56
CA ALA A 309 -2.81 -33.30 -8.24
C ALA A 309 -1.95 -34.36 -8.97
N PHE A 310 -2.25 -35.65 -8.83
CA PHE A 310 -1.46 -36.75 -9.42
C PHE A 310 -2.27 -37.63 -10.38
N PHE A 311 -3.40 -37.14 -10.91
CA PHE A 311 -4.35 -37.90 -11.72
C PHE A 311 -3.75 -38.58 -12.98
N CYS A 312 -2.65 -38.05 -13.55
CA CYS A 312 -1.96 -38.63 -14.70
C CYS A 312 -0.78 -39.56 -14.34
N ALA A 313 -0.53 -39.81 -13.05
CA ALA A 313 0.44 -40.80 -12.60
C ALA A 313 -0.08 -42.22 -12.84
N PRO A 314 0.78 -43.25 -12.92
CA PRO A 314 0.32 -44.64 -12.98
C PRO A 314 -0.52 -44.97 -11.73
N PRO A 315 -1.68 -45.67 -11.86
CA PRO A 315 -2.65 -45.86 -10.78
C PRO A 315 -2.04 -46.40 -9.47
N GLU A 316 -1.06 -47.30 -9.58
CA GLU A 316 -0.32 -47.90 -8.48
C GLU A 316 0.47 -46.88 -7.63
N PHE A 317 0.80 -45.72 -8.19
CA PHE A 317 1.54 -44.65 -7.49
C PHE A 317 0.66 -43.46 -7.08
N VAL A 318 -0.53 -43.26 -7.65
CA VAL A 318 -1.40 -42.09 -7.34
C VAL A 318 -1.65 -41.94 -5.84
N GLY A 319 -2.01 -43.04 -5.17
CA GLY A 319 -2.27 -43.05 -3.73
C GLY A 319 -1.01 -42.87 -2.85
N ALA A 320 0.18 -43.21 -3.36
CA ALA A 320 1.45 -42.99 -2.67
C ALA A 320 1.92 -41.54 -2.82
N LEU A 321 1.88 -41.00 -4.06
CA LEU A 321 2.21 -39.60 -4.36
C LEU A 321 1.31 -38.63 -3.60
N ARG A 322 0.01 -38.93 -3.48
CA ARG A 322 -0.93 -38.12 -2.68
C ARG A 322 -0.52 -38.08 -1.21
N LYS A 323 -0.23 -39.23 -0.59
CA LYS A 323 0.21 -39.29 0.82
C LYS A 323 1.53 -38.55 1.04
N VAL A 324 2.51 -38.71 0.14
CA VAL A 324 3.78 -37.96 0.21
C VAL A 324 3.53 -36.45 0.13
N TYR A 325 2.62 -36.01 -0.75
CA TYR A 325 2.23 -34.60 -0.86
C TYR A 325 1.48 -34.09 0.38
N GLU A 326 0.59 -34.89 0.97
CA GLU A 326 -0.12 -34.57 2.23
C GLU A 326 0.86 -34.38 3.40
N GLU A 327 1.82 -35.30 3.58
CA GLU A 327 2.87 -35.18 4.61
C GLU A 327 3.82 -34.00 4.32
N LEU A 328 4.18 -33.75 3.05
CA LEU A 328 4.99 -32.59 2.67
C LEU A 328 4.27 -31.26 2.96
N ILE A 329 2.96 -31.16 2.76
CA ILE A 329 2.19 -29.94 3.12
C ILE A 329 2.29 -29.66 4.63
N LEU A 330 2.19 -30.70 5.46
CA LEU A 330 2.29 -30.56 6.92
C LEU A 330 3.70 -30.16 7.39
N ALA A 331 4.74 -30.54 6.66
CA ALA A 331 6.13 -30.22 6.99
C ALA A 331 6.59 -28.85 6.43
N ASN A 332 6.27 -28.55 5.17
CA ASN A 332 6.57 -27.28 4.50
C ASN A 332 5.65 -27.13 3.26
N GLN A 333 4.55 -26.40 3.42
CA GLN A 333 3.55 -26.17 2.37
C GLN A 333 4.16 -25.60 1.07
N ARG A 334 5.08 -24.62 1.17
CA ARG A 334 5.74 -23.98 0.04
C ARG A 334 6.50 -24.97 -0.84
N GLU A 335 7.36 -25.76 -0.21
CA GLU A 335 8.18 -26.76 -0.89
C GLU A 335 7.33 -27.95 -1.37
N ALA A 336 6.25 -28.30 -0.68
CA ALA A 336 5.29 -29.30 -1.14
C ALA A 336 4.64 -28.88 -2.48
N HIS A 337 4.21 -27.62 -2.59
CA HIS A 337 3.68 -27.07 -3.83
C HIS A 337 4.77 -26.98 -4.91
N GLY A 338 5.97 -26.50 -4.57
CA GLY A 338 7.13 -26.49 -5.48
C GLY A 338 7.47 -27.88 -6.04
N TRP A 339 7.41 -28.92 -5.21
CA TRP A 339 7.58 -30.31 -5.60
C TRP A 339 6.47 -30.79 -6.56
N ARG A 340 5.20 -30.48 -6.26
CA ARG A 340 4.05 -30.78 -7.14
C ARG A 340 4.20 -30.11 -8.52
N CYS A 341 4.57 -28.83 -8.57
CA CYS A 341 4.82 -28.13 -9.82
C CYS A 341 5.97 -28.78 -10.60
N THR A 342 7.03 -29.18 -9.91
CA THR A 342 8.21 -29.82 -10.49
C THR A 342 7.85 -31.19 -11.08
N PHE A 343 7.04 -32.00 -10.37
CA PHE A 343 6.47 -33.24 -10.89
C PHE A 343 5.74 -33.02 -12.22
N TRP A 344 4.84 -32.04 -12.30
CA TRP A 344 4.11 -31.74 -13.54
C TRP A 344 5.00 -31.22 -14.67
N ARG A 345 6.01 -30.39 -14.36
CA ARG A 345 6.97 -29.87 -15.35
C ARG A 345 7.88 -30.97 -15.91
N ILE A 346 8.26 -31.95 -15.08
CA ILE A 346 9.00 -33.16 -15.50
C ILE A 346 8.10 -34.10 -16.33
N MET A 347 6.86 -34.30 -15.91
CA MET A 347 5.91 -35.18 -16.60
C MET A 347 5.48 -34.64 -17.97
N ASN A 348 5.32 -33.33 -18.11
CA ASN A 348 4.78 -32.67 -19.30
C ASN A 348 5.78 -31.66 -19.89
N PRO A 349 7.00 -32.06 -20.25
CA PRO A 349 8.10 -31.14 -20.56
C PRO A 349 7.80 -30.23 -21.76
N PRO A 350 8.43 -29.04 -21.86
CA PRO A 350 8.28 -28.16 -23.01
C PRO A 350 8.67 -28.86 -24.32
N LYS A 351 7.86 -28.66 -25.37
CA LYS A 351 8.10 -29.21 -26.72
C LYS A 351 9.33 -28.56 -27.37
N SER A 352 10.51 -29.12 -27.14
CA SER A 352 11.78 -28.60 -27.65
C SER A 352 12.01 -28.92 -29.14
N GLY A 353 11.80 -27.92 -30.00
CA GLY A 353 12.31 -27.90 -31.38
C GLY A 353 11.37 -28.47 -32.46
N LYS A 354 11.83 -28.36 -33.72
CA LYS A 354 11.02 -28.53 -34.94
C LYS A 354 10.43 -29.93 -35.18
N SER A 355 10.81 -30.94 -34.40
CA SER A 355 10.27 -32.31 -34.50
C SER A 355 9.00 -32.53 -33.66
N ALA A 356 8.70 -31.63 -32.72
CA ALA A 356 7.67 -31.86 -31.70
C ALA A 356 6.21 -31.72 -32.20
N ALA A 357 5.96 -31.63 -33.51
CA ALA A 357 4.62 -31.54 -34.08
C ALA A 357 3.81 -32.84 -33.92
N ASN A 358 4.44 -33.99 -34.22
CA ASN A 358 3.72 -35.28 -34.31
C ASN A 358 3.83 -36.18 -33.08
N ASP A 359 4.77 -35.96 -32.14
CA ASP A 359 4.80 -36.78 -30.93
C ASP A 359 3.85 -36.24 -29.85
N GLU A 360 2.85 -37.06 -29.56
CA GLU A 360 1.89 -36.91 -28.48
C GLU A 360 2.59 -37.32 -27.18
N SER A 361 2.86 -36.37 -26.28
CA SER A 361 3.64 -36.60 -25.05
C SER A 361 3.14 -37.83 -24.28
N ALA A 362 4.04 -38.62 -23.69
CA ALA A 362 3.70 -39.79 -22.89
C ALA A 362 2.69 -39.47 -21.77
N THR A 363 2.74 -38.24 -21.22
CA THR A 363 1.77 -37.77 -20.23
C THR A 363 0.42 -37.41 -20.86
N PHE A 364 0.37 -36.83 -22.07
CA PHE A 364 -0.90 -36.62 -22.77
C PHE A 364 -1.56 -37.95 -23.15
N LYS A 365 -0.77 -38.95 -23.58
CA LYS A 365 -1.23 -40.34 -23.77
C LYS A 365 -1.85 -40.93 -22.48
N ARG A 366 -1.22 -40.70 -21.31
CA ARG A 366 -1.77 -41.12 -20.00
C ARG A 366 -3.05 -40.37 -19.62
N VAL A 367 -3.08 -39.04 -19.75
CA VAL A 367 -4.28 -38.21 -19.51
C VAL A 367 -5.45 -38.69 -20.36
N ARG A 368 -5.21 -38.93 -21.65
CA ARG A 368 -6.22 -39.44 -22.59
C ARG A 368 -6.74 -40.83 -22.22
N LEU A 369 -5.87 -41.75 -21.78
CA LEU A 369 -6.29 -43.07 -21.29
C LEU A 369 -7.09 -42.97 -19.97
N TYR A 370 -6.71 -42.06 -19.08
CA TYR A 370 -7.44 -41.79 -17.84
C TYR A 370 -8.82 -41.18 -18.09
N CYS A 371 -8.95 -40.25 -19.03
CA CYS A 371 -10.23 -39.72 -19.49
C CYS A 371 -11.11 -40.80 -20.17
N ASP A 372 -10.50 -41.75 -20.90
CA ASP A 372 -11.21 -42.90 -21.49
C ASP A 372 -11.72 -43.89 -20.43
N GLU A 373 -10.93 -44.12 -19.38
CA GLU A 373 -11.34 -44.95 -18.25
C GLU A 373 -12.43 -44.27 -17.42
N MET A 374 -12.28 -42.99 -17.11
CA MET A 374 -13.28 -42.21 -16.36
C MET A 374 -14.59 -42.07 -17.15
N ALA A 375 -14.55 -41.81 -18.46
CA ALA A 375 -15.76 -41.77 -19.30
C ALA A 375 -16.50 -43.12 -19.31
N ARG A 376 -15.78 -44.24 -19.26
CA ARG A 376 -16.34 -45.60 -19.16
C ARG A 376 -16.95 -45.84 -17.77
N SER A 377 -16.19 -45.55 -16.71
CA SER A 377 -16.60 -45.78 -15.32
C SER A 377 -17.76 -44.88 -14.88
N PHE A 378 -17.88 -43.67 -15.44
CA PHE A 378 -19.04 -42.81 -15.23
C PHE A 378 -20.30 -43.39 -15.90
N ARG A 379 -20.20 -43.73 -17.20
CA ARG A 379 -21.35 -44.21 -18.00
C ARG A 379 -21.88 -45.59 -17.62
N HIS A 380 -21.04 -46.43 -16.99
CA HIS A 380 -21.39 -47.77 -16.51
C HIS A 380 -21.29 -47.88 -14.97
N GLY A 381 -21.31 -46.72 -14.29
CA GLY A 381 -21.33 -46.59 -12.84
C GLY A 381 -22.68 -46.09 -12.35
N PRO A 382 -22.76 -45.58 -11.11
CA PRO A 382 -24.02 -45.09 -10.52
C PRO A 382 -24.76 -44.03 -11.36
N ALA A 383 -24.04 -43.23 -12.16
CA ALA A 383 -24.62 -42.24 -13.06
C ALA A 383 -25.42 -42.83 -14.23
N GLU A 384 -25.29 -44.13 -14.54
CA GLU A 384 -26.12 -44.81 -15.57
C GLU A 384 -27.62 -44.64 -15.28
N LYS A 385 -28.01 -44.56 -14.00
CA LYS A 385 -29.41 -44.36 -13.57
C LYS A 385 -29.97 -42.96 -13.86
N LEU A 386 -29.11 -42.02 -14.27
CA LEU A 386 -29.48 -40.67 -14.71
C LEU A 386 -29.40 -40.52 -16.23
N LEU A 387 -28.81 -41.47 -16.96
CA LEU A 387 -28.57 -41.39 -18.40
C LEU A 387 -29.71 -42.02 -19.22
N GLN A 388 -30.11 -41.37 -20.31
CA GLN A 388 -31.09 -41.92 -21.24
C GLN A 388 -30.56 -43.16 -21.98
N ARG A 389 -31.47 -44.10 -22.28
CA ARG A 389 -31.14 -45.31 -23.05
C ARG A 389 -30.94 -44.97 -24.53
N CYS A 390 -29.69 -44.95 -24.95
CA CYS A 390 -29.25 -44.57 -26.30
C CYS A 390 -29.21 -45.76 -27.27
N SER A 391 -29.39 -45.51 -28.57
CA SER A 391 -28.97 -46.42 -29.63
C SER A 391 -27.44 -46.54 -29.73
N SER A 392 -26.94 -47.43 -30.61
CA SER A 392 -25.50 -47.61 -30.86
C SER A 392 -24.77 -46.30 -31.21
N GLU A 393 -25.31 -45.50 -32.13
CA GLU A 393 -24.61 -44.31 -32.64
C GLU A 393 -24.73 -43.12 -31.67
N GLU A 394 -25.87 -43.01 -30.99
CA GLU A 394 -26.06 -42.05 -29.89
C GLU A 394 -25.13 -42.37 -28.72
N SER A 395 -24.97 -43.64 -28.36
CA SER A 395 -24.04 -44.11 -27.32
C SER A 395 -22.58 -43.76 -27.64
N LYS A 396 -22.16 -43.89 -28.92
CA LYS A 396 -20.84 -43.41 -29.38
C LYS A 396 -20.72 -41.88 -29.28
N THR A 397 -21.77 -41.14 -29.64
CA THR A 397 -21.79 -39.67 -29.62
C THR A 397 -21.70 -39.14 -28.20
N GLN A 398 -22.53 -39.67 -27.29
CA GLN A 398 -22.50 -39.39 -25.85
C GLN A 398 -21.11 -39.64 -25.25
N ALA A 399 -20.48 -40.79 -25.57
CA ALA A 399 -19.14 -41.13 -25.10
C ALA A 399 -18.05 -40.21 -25.66
N LYS A 400 -18.15 -39.79 -26.93
CA LYS A 400 -17.23 -38.84 -27.57
C LYS A 400 -17.30 -37.46 -26.89
N GLN A 401 -18.51 -36.94 -26.69
CA GLN A 401 -18.71 -35.65 -26.02
C GLN A 401 -18.25 -35.68 -24.56
N LEU A 402 -18.53 -36.77 -23.82
CA LEU A 402 -18.04 -36.94 -22.45
C LEU A 402 -16.51 -36.95 -22.40
N ARG A 403 -15.83 -37.68 -23.29
CA ARG A 403 -14.37 -37.64 -23.44
C ARG A 403 -13.88 -36.20 -23.70
N GLU A 404 -14.55 -35.44 -24.56
CA GLU A 404 -14.17 -34.06 -24.88
C GLU A 404 -14.30 -33.12 -23.68
N ILE A 405 -15.31 -33.32 -22.83
CA ILE A 405 -15.46 -32.62 -21.54
C ILE A 405 -14.32 -32.98 -20.57
N LEU A 406 -14.05 -34.27 -20.39
CA LEU A 406 -13.03 -34.74 -19.44
C LEU A 406 -11.61 -34.35 -19.88
N MET A 407 -11.32 -34.33 -21.19
CA MET A 407 -10.06 -33.79 -21.72
C MET A 407 -9.90 -32.30 -21.44
N ASN A 408 -10.96 -31.49 -21.62
CA ASN A 408 -10.94 -30.06 -21.30
C ASN A 408 -10.67 -29.84 -19.79
N ALA A 409 -11.37 -30.57 -18.91
CA ALA A 409 -11.11 -30.55 -17.47
C ALA A 409 -9.66 -30.92 -17.12
N ALA A 410 -9.11 -31.95 -17.75
CA ALA A 410 -7.73 -32.37 -17.55
C ALA A 410 -6.70 -31.34 -18.04
N GLU A 411 -6.99 -30.61 -19.12
CA GLU A 411 -6.13 -29.53 -19.63
C GLU A 411 -6.11 -28.32 -18.67
N ILE A 412 -7.28 -27.90 -18.17
CA ILE A 412 -7.39 -26.85 -17.14
C ILE A 412 -6.67 -27.27 -15.86
N ALA A 413 -6.90 -28.50 -15.37
CA ALA A 413 -6.24 -29.01 -14.17
C ALA A 413 -4.72 -29.12 -14.33
N THR A 414 -4.25 -29.56 -15.49
CA THR A 414 -2.81 -29.60 -15.82
C THR A 414 -2.21 -28.19 -15.76
N SER A 415 -2.92 -27.17 -16.25
CA SER A 415 -2.48 -25.77 -16.15
C SER A 415 -2.36 -25.35 -14.68
N LEU A 416 -3.43 -25.51 -13.89
CA LEU A 416 -3.48 -25.14 -12.47
C LEU A 416 -2.37 -25.81 -11.64
N TRP A 417 -2.18 -27.12 -11.75
CA TRP A 417 -1.20 -27.84 -10.94
C TRP A 417 0.26 -27.51 -11.24
N THR A 418 0.56 -26.84 -12.38
CA THR A 418 1.90 -26.35 -12.71
C THR A 418 2.25 -24.99 -12.10
N GLN A 419 1.25 -24.26 -11.60
CA GLN A 419 1.39 -23.02 -10.82
C GLN A 419 1.70 -23.36 -9.35
N PRO A 420 2.33 -22.48 -8.55
CA PRO A 420 2.64 -22.75 -7.14
C PRO A 420 1.41 -22.73 -6.21
N SER A 421 0.30 -22.13 -6.63
CA SER A 421 -0.89 -21.94 -5.79
C SER A 421 -1.47 -23.26 -5.25
N TYR A 422 -1.98 -23.26 -4.02
CA TYR A 422 -2.83 -24.35 -3.54
C TYR A 422 -4.20 -24.26 -4.21
N ILE A 423 -4.81 -25.40 -4.55
CA ILE A 423 -6.15 -25.48 -5.14
C ILE A 423 -7.05 -26.25 -4.18
N GLU A 424 -8.18 -25.67 -3.81
CA GLU A 424 -9.22 -26.31 -3.00
C GLU A 424 -10.53 -26.40 -3.78
N CYS A 425 -11.18 -27.56 -3.72
CA CYS A 425 -12.55 -27.76 -4.19
C CYS A 425 -13.50 -27.68 -2.98
N LEU A 426 -14.54 -26.84 -3.05
CA LEU A 426 -15.61 -26.82 -2.04
C LEU A 426 -16.85 -27.52 -2.59
N GLY A 427 -16.94 -28.82 -2.33
CA GLY A 427 -18.13 -29.61 -2.55
C GLY A 427 -19.11 -29.53 -1.37
N LEU A 428 -20.12 -30.39 -1.39
CA LEU A 428 -21.11 -30.47 -0.31
C LEU A 428 -20.49 -31.00 0.99
N HIS A 429 -19.46 -31.83 0.92
CA HIS A 429 -18.80 -32.40 2.09
C HIS A 429 -18.05 -31.32 2.89
N GLU A 430 -17.35 -30.44 2.20
CA GLU A 430 -16.56 -29.34 2.79
C GLU A 430 -17.49 -28.28 3.39
N MET A 431 -18.56 -27.92 2.66
CA MET A 431 -19.61 -27.03 3.17
C MET A 431 -20.33 -27.62 4.39
N ARG A 432 -20.55 -28.93 4.44
CA ARG A 432 -21.09 -29.63 5.62
C ARG A 432 -20.14 -29.54 6.82
N GLN A 433 -18.84 -29.82 6.63
CA GLN A 433 -17.85 -29.71 7.70
C GLN A 433 -17.73 -28.28 8.24
N ARG A 434 -17.74 -27.28 7.34
CA ARG A 434 -17.68 -25.84 7.65
C ARG A 434 -19.02 -25.24 8.12
N GLN A 435 -20.08 -26.04 8.27
CA GLN A 435 -21.45 -25.61 8.61
C GLN A 435 -21.97 -24.46 7.74
N THR A 436 -21.56 -24.42 6.47
CA THR A 436 -21.78 -23.29 5.59
C THR A 436 -23.26 -23.14 5.20
N VAL A 437 -23.81 -21.95 5.44
CA VAL A 437 -25.13 -21.52 4.96
C VAL A 437 -24.97 -20.66 3.70
N PHE A 438 -26.05 -20.53 2.92
CA PHE A 438 -26.04 -19.63 1.77
C PHE A 438 -26.09 -18.15 2.21
N ASP A 439 -25.25 -17.33 1.59
CA ASP A 439 -25.29 -15.86 1.67
C ASP A 439 -25.28 -15.30 0.23
N VAL A 440 -26.18 -14.35 -0.04
CA VAL A 440 -26.28 -13.66 -1.34
C VAL A 440 -25.01 -12.87 -1.69
N ALA A 441 -24.32 -12.33 -0.67
CA ALA A 441 -23.08 -11.57 -0.84
C ALA A 441 -21.82 -12.46 -0.90
N SER A 442 -21.96 -13.80 -0.87
CA SER A 442 -20.82 -14.71 -0.82
C SER A 442 -19.97 -14.65 -2.10
N PRO A 443 -18.64 -14.42 -2.00
CA PRO A 443 -17.78 -14.44 -3.18
C PRO A 443 -17.60 -15.85 -3.75
N VAL A 444 -17.78 -16.90 -2.93
CA VAL A 444 -17.48 -18.31 -3.28
C VAL A 444 -18.66 -19.13 -3.80
N MET A 445 -19.90 -18.63 -3.73
CA MET A 445 -21.07 -19.39 -4.20
C MET A 445 -22.16 -18.51 -4.83
N GLU A 446 -23.01 -19.12 -5.65
CA GLU A 446 -24.20 -18.51 -6.25
C GLU A 446 -25.39 -19.48 -6.20
N ALA A 447 -26.60 -18.95 -6.06
CA ALA A 447 -27.79 -19.79 -6.04
C ALA A 447 -28.17 -20.26 -7.45
N HIS A 448 -28.44 -21.56 -7.61
CA HIS A 448 -28.95 -22.11 -8.86
C HIS A 448 -30.26 -21.40 -9.27
N ARG A 449 -30.47 -21.20 -10.58
CA ARG A 449 -31.61 -20.43 -11.12
C ARG A 449 -32.99 -20.99 -10.73
N LEU A 450 -33.08 -22.29 -10.39
CA LEU A 450 -34.31 -22.91 -9.86
C LEU A 450 -34.64 -22.52 -8.40
N SER A 451 -33.65 -22.08 -7.61
CA SER A 451 -33.80 -21.61 -6.22
C SER A 451 -34.54 -20.28 -6.08
N LYS A 452 -34.78 -19.57 -7.21
CA LYS A 452 -35.45 -18.25 -7.32
C LYS A 452 -34.94 -17.22 -6.32
N VAL A 453 -33.62 -17.14 -6.15
CA VAL A 453 -32.96 -16.09 -5.39
C VAL A 453 -32.86 -14.83 -6.24
N ASP A 454 -33.21 -13.70 -5.66
CA ASP A 454 -32.88 -12.37 -6.15
C ASP A 454 -31.50 -11.98 -5.57
N PRO A 455 -30.48 -11.67 -6.40
CA PRO A 455 -29.11 -11.38 -5.95
C PRO A 455 -28.96 -10.04 -5.20
N GLU A 456 -29.99 -9.20 -5.15
CA GLU A 456 -29.98 -7.95 -4.35
C GLU A 456 -30.77 -8.10 -3.03
N ASN A 457 -31.29 -9.31 -2.73
CA ASN A 457 -32.27 -9.54 -1.67
C ASN A 457 -31.72 -10.42 -0.52
N PRO A 458 -31.17 -9.82 0.56
CA PRO A 458 -30.58 -10.56 1.68
C PRO A 458 -31.56 -11.41 2.50
N LYS A 459 -32.88 -11.37 2.20
CA LYS A 459 -33.88 -12.30 2.77
C LYS A 459 -33.64 -13.77 2.41
N HIS A 460 -32.70 -14.05 1.49
CA HIS A 460 -32.28 -15.41 1.17
C HIS A 460 -31.06 -15.89 1.99
N ASN A 461 -30.40 -15.01 2.76
CA ASN A 461 -29.25 -15.38 3.60
C ASN A 461 -29.67 -16.35 4.70
N GLY A 462 -28.76 -17.25 5.08
CA GLY A 462 -29.02 -18.31 6.05
C GLY A 462 -29.83 -19.50 5.51
N ARG A 463 -30.26 -19.49 4.23
CA ARG A 463 -30.91 -20.66 3.61
C ARG A 463 -29.97 -21.86 3.61
N ARG A 464 -30.52 -23.05 3.87
CA ARG A 464 -29.79 -24.31 3.79
C ARG A 464 -29.56 -24.73 2.33
N ILE A 465 -28.36 -25.20 2.06
CA ILE A 465 -27.95 -25.77 0.78
C ILE A 465 -28.52 -27.19 0.68
N MET A 466 -29.44 -27.39 -0.27
CA MET A 466 -30.05 -28.70 -0.57
C MET A 466 -29.15 -29.56 -1.45
N ALA A 467 -28.40 -28.96 -2.37
CA ALA A 467 -27.44 -29.65 -3.22
C ALA A 467 -26.39 -28.67 -3.76
N VAL A 468 -25.18 -29.18 -3.98
CA VAL A 468 -24.11 -28.46 -4.70
C VAL A 468 -24.12 -28.98 -6.13
N ILE A 469 -24.60 -28.17 -7.07
CA ILE A 469 -24.72 -28.54 -8.49
C ILE A 469 -23.38 -28.45 -9.20
N GLN A 470 -22.52 -27.58 -8.71
CA GLN A 470 -21.14 -27.39 -9.14
C GLN A 470 -20.35 -27.00 -7.90
N PRO A 471 -19.23 -27.68 -7.55
CA PRO A 471 -18.34 -27.24 -6.48
C PRO A 471 -17.76 -25.84 -6.75
N ALA A 472 -17.27 -25.16 -5.70
CA ALA A 472 -16.40 -24.00 -5.90
C ALA A 472 -14.97 -24.47 -6.16
N LEU A 473 -14.20 -23.64 -6.88
CA LEU A 473 -12.77 -23.84 -7.07
C LEU A 473 -12.03 -22.59 -6.59
N LEU A 474 -11.22 -22.74 -5.55
CA LEU A 474 -10.44 -21.68 -4.92
C LEU A 474 -8.95 -21.89 -5.16
N ALA A 475 -8.21 -20.78 -5.33
CA ALA A 475 -6.75 -20.79 -5.36
C ALA A 475 -6.19 -19.93 -4.22
N PHE A 476 -5.21 -20.47 -3.48
CA PHE A 476 -4.49 -19.75 -2.43
C PHE A 476 -3.03 -19.59 -2.85
N ASP A 477 -2.44 -18.41 -2.66
CA ASP A 477 -1.03 -18.14 -2.92
C ASP A 477 -0.35 -17.62 -1.65
N GLU A 478 0.69 -18.31 -1.20
CA GLU A 478 1.46 -17.97 0.01
C GLU A 478 2.15 -16.60 -0.09
N ASN A 479 2.34 -16.09 -1.31
CA ASN A 479 2.93 -14.78 -1.56
C ASN A 479 1.87 -13.65 -1.64
N ASP A 480 0.58 -14.01 -1.62
CA ASP A 480 -0.56 -13.09 -1.61
C ASP A 480 -1.51 -13.45 -0.44
N PRO A 481 -1.08 -13.21 0.83
CA PRO A 481 -1.83 -13.60 2.02
C PRO A 481 -3.12 -12.79 2.26
N LEU A 482 -3.42 -11.82 1.38
CA LEU A 482 -4.69 -11.09 1.35
C LEU A 482 -5.56 -11.52 0.16
N GLY A 483 -4.97 -11.97 -0.95
CA GLY A 483 -5.72 -12.18 -2.19
C GLY A 483 -6.15 -10.85 -2.82
N LEU A 484 -6.61 -10.92 -4.07
CA LEU A 484 -7.24 -9.76 -4.74
C LEU A 484 -8.51 -9.28 -4.03
N ASP A 485 -9.19 -10.18 -3.31
CA ASP A 485 -10.49 -9.95 -2.68
C ASP A 485 -10.41 -9.67 -1.15
N GLY A 486 -9.23 -9.77 -0.53
CA GLY A 486 -9.00 -9.51 0.90
C GLY A 486 -9.11 -10.73 1.84
N ASP A 487 -9.63 -11.86 1.35
CA ASP A 487 -9.90 -13.08 2.12
C ASP A 487 -8.73 -14.10 2.18
N GLY A 488 -7.59 -13.83 1.54
CA GLY A 488 -6.44 -14.75 1.46
C GLY A 488 -6.57 -15.88 0.41
N TYR A 489 -7.60 -15.83 -0.44
CA TYR A 489 -7.79 -16.71 -1.58
C TYR A 489 -8.32 -15.95 -2.79
N ARG A 490 -8.25 -16.57 -3.98
CA ARG A 490 -8.82 -16.08 -5.24
C ARG A 490 -9.88 -17.06 -5.73
N VAL A 491 -11.07 -16.58 -6.08
CA VAL A 491 -12.14 -17.43 -6.62
C VAL A 491 -11.90 -17.69 -8.11
N LEU A 492 -11.68 -18.95 -8.47
CA LEU A 492 -11.56 -19.40 -9.87
C LEU A 492 -12.91 -19.85 -10.44
N SER A 493 -13.77 -20.47 -9.60
CA SER A 493 -15.17 -20.66 -9.92
C SER A 493 -16.03 -20.72 -8.64
N ARG A 494 -17.26 -20.21 -8.73
CA ARG A 494 -18.23 -20.25 -7.62
C ARG A 494 -18.93 -21.59 -7.56
N ALA A 495 -19.26 -22.05 -6.35
CA ALA A 495 -20.18 -23.16 -6.19
C ALA A 495 -21.59 -22.74 -6.63
N ASN A 496 -22.22 -23.51 -7.52
CA ASN A 496 -23.62 -23.28 -7.89
C ASN A 496 -24.52 -24.17 -7.02
N VAL A 497 -25.36 -23.56 -6.17
CA VAL A 497 -26.08 -24.28 -5.09
C VAL A 497 -27.60 -24.24 -5.22
N LEU A 498 -28.24 -25.40 -5.13
CA LEU A 498 -29.69 -25.52 -4.98
C LEU A 498 -30.05 -25.33 -3.51
N LEU A 499 -31.04 -24.48 -3.21
CA LEU A 499 -31.40 -24.10 -1.85
C LEU A 499 -32.77 -24.65 -1.44
N ASP A 500 -32.92 -24.98 -0.16
CA ASP A 500 -34.22 -25.30 0.46
C ASP A 500 -35.22 -24.16 0.25
N GLU A 501 -36.50 -24.47 0.07
CA GLU A 501 -37.52 -23.45 -0.17
C GLU A 501 -37.61 -22.51 1.04
N LEU A 502 -37.93 -21.22 0.80
CA LEU A 502 -38.21 -20.30 1.88
C LEU A 502 -39.47 -20.77 2.61
N SER A 503 -39.27 -21.45 3.74
CA SER A 503 -40.34 -21.87 4.63
C SER A 503 -41.17 -20.65 5.02
N SER A 504 -42.42 -20.58 4.53
CA SER A 504 -43.38 -19.52 4.81
C SER A 504 -43.97 -19.64 6.22
N ARG A 505 -43.09 -19.70 7.22
CA ARG A 505 -43.37 -19.87 8.64
C ARG A 505 -42.57 -18.85 9.47
N ALA A 506 -43.09 -17.62 9.45
CA ALA A 506 -43.05 -16.68 10.56
C ALA A 506 -44.50 -16.28 10.82
#